data_AF-A0A0A3XG32-F1
#
_entry.id   AF-A0A0A3XG32-F1
#
_cell.length_a   1.000
_cell.length_b   1.000
_cell.length_c   1.000
_cell.angle_alpha   90.00
_cell.angle_beta   90.00
_cell.angle_gamma   90.00
#
_symmetry.space_group_name_H-M   'P 1'
#
loop_
_entity.id
_entity.type
_entity.pdbx_description
1 polymer ?
#
loop_
_entity_poly.entity_id
_entity_poly.type
_entity_poly.pdbx_seq_one_letter_code
_entity_poly.pdbx_strand_id
1 'polypeptide(L)'
;MSRPIGSANKERPFADALRIALRSRPLALRRVADQLLDKAEQGNLAYIHELIDRLDGKAVQVVDQRDVPIEQLSDAELYRIAASGKLAPEMEMLLLPPAKVRSEGSS
;
A
#
# COMPACT_ATOMS: atom_id res chain seq x y z
N MET A 1 9.14 9.60 30.51
CA MET A 1 9.58 9.98 29.16
C MET A 1 8.80 9.14 28.15
N SER A 2 7.66 9.64 27.68
CA SER A 2 6.76 8.93 26.75
C SER A 2 7.17 9.20 25.29
N ARG A 3 7.21 8.15 24.48
CA ARG A 3 7.68 8.15 23.08
C ARG A 3 6.56 8.66 22.14
N PRO A 4 6.87 9.37 21.03
CA PRO A 4 5.87 10.03 20.19
C PRO A 4 5.01 9.03 19.41
N ILE A 5 3.76 9.42 19.16
CA ILE A 5 2.75 8.71 18.38
C ILE A 5 3.09 8.82 16.88
N GLY A 6 3.40 7.68 16.26
CA GLY A 6 3.75 7.56 14.84
C GLY A 6 3.82 6.09 14.44
N SER A 7 2.65 5.50 14.14
CA SER A 7 2.39 4.09 13.83
C SER A 7 2.76 3.08 14.92
N ALA A 8 2.01 3.07 16.02
CA ALA A 8 1.92 1.89 16.88
C ALA A 8 1.39 0.73 16.02
N ASN A 9 2.28 -0.21 15.70
CA ASN A 9 2.01 -1.58 15.29
C ASN A 9 0.71 -1.76 14.48
N LYS A 10 0.82 -1.69 13.14
CA LYS A 10 -0.13 -2.43 12.29
C LYS A 10 -0.05 -3.87 12.76
N GLU A 11 -1.03 -4.31 13.53
CA GLU A 11 -1.25 -5.73 13.77
C GLU A 11 -1.18 -6.40 12.41
N ARG A 12 -0.29 -7.39 12.27
CA ARG A 12 -0.17 -8.18 11.03
C ARG A 12 -0.75 -9.55 11.31
N PRO A 13 -2.07 -9.65 11.60
CA PRO A 13 -2.67 -10.90 12.06
C PRO A 13 -2.42 -12.04 11.08
N PHE A 14 -2.41 -11.75 9.77
CA PHE A 14 -2.05 -12.72 8.76
C PHE A 14 -0.59 -13.18 8.84
N ALA A 15 0.36 -12.25 8.99
CA ALA A 15 1.77 -12.61 9.11
C ALA A 15 2.04 -13.44 10.37
N ASP A 16 1.33 -13.15 11.46
CA ASP A 16 1.44 -13.88 12.72
C ASP A 16 0.80 -15.26 12.63
N ALA A 17 -0.38 -15.38 12.04
CA ALA A 17 -1.01 -16.66 11.72
C ALA A 17 -0.13 -17.50 10.79
N LEU A 18 0.48 -16.88 9.77
CA LEU A 18 1.42 -17.57 8.88
C LEU A 18 2.66 -18.07 9.64
N ARG A 19 3.24 -17.27 10.53
CA ARG A 19 4.36 -17.71 11.38
C ARG A 19 3.97 -18.89 12.27
N ILE A 20 2.80 -18.84 12.90
CA ILE A 20 2.28 -19.97 13.71
C ILE A 20 2.14 -21.23 12.84
N ALA A 21 1.51 -21.07 11.67
CA ALA A 21 1.29 -22.15 10.71
C ALA A 21 2.58 -22.76 10.14
N LEU A 22 3.64 -21.97 10.02
CA LEU A 22 4.97 -22.40 9.58
C LEU A 22 5.75 -23.08 10.69
N ARG A 23 5.63 -22.61 11.94
CA ARG A 23 6.23 -23.28 13.11
C ARG A 23 5.71 -24.71 13.27
N SER A 24 4.42 -24.94 13.02
CA SER A 24 3.83 -26.28 13.07
C SER A 24 4.16 -27.15 11.84
N ARG A 25 4.69 -26.55 10.75
CA ARG A 25 5.01 -27.22 9.49
C ARG A 25 6.35 -26.73 8.93
N PRO A 26 7.49 -27.10 9.54
CA PRO A 26 8.80 -26.53 9.22
C PRO A 26 9.25 -26.80 7.77
N LEU A 27 8.71 -27.84 7.12
CA LEU A 27 9.02 -28.18 5.72
C LEU A 27 8.08 -27.55 4.70
N ALA A 28 7.05 -26.80 5.13
CA ALA A 28 6.04 -26.26 4.22
C ALA A 28 6.66 -25.28 3.20
N LEU A 29 7.54 -24.39 3.63
CA LEU A 29 8.21 -23.45 2.71
C LEU A 29 9.06 -24.17 1.67
N ARG A 30 9.77 -25.23 2.08
CA ARG A 30 10.55 -26.04 1.15
C ARG A 30 9.66 -26.67 0.09
N ARG A 31 8.55 -27.29 0.48
CA ARG A 31 7.60 -27.89 -0.48
C ARG A 31 6.99 -26.85 -1.44
N VAL A 32 6.71 -25.65 -0.94
CA VAL A 32 6.24 -24.54 -1.80
C VAL A 32 7.32 -24.11 -2.78
N ALA A 33 8.58 -24.05 -2.35
CA ALA A 33 9.71 -23.75 -3.22
C ALA A 33 9.91 -24.85 -4.28
N ASP A 34 9.83 -26.13 -3.90
CA ASP A 34 9.92 -27.26 -4.82
C ASP A 34 8.81 -27.18 -5.88
N GLN A 35 7.57 -26.88 -5.48
CA GLN A 35 6.45 -26.68 -6.43
C GLN A 35 6.67 -25.48 -7.36
N LEU A 36 7.26 -24.39 -6.86
CA LEU A 36 7.59 -23.22 -7.66
C LEU A 36 8.61 -23.57 -8.75
N LEU A 37 9.64 -24.35 -8.39
CA LEU A 37 10.64 -24.91 -9.31
C LEU A 37 10.01 -25.82 -10.36
N ASP A 38 9.24 -26.83 -9.92
CA ASP A 38 8.60 -27.80 -10.83
C ASP A 38 7.73 -27.08 -11.89
N LYS A 39 6.99 -26.04 -11.48
CA LYS A 39 6.14 -25.26 -12.39
C LYS A 39 6.94 -24.39 -13.34
N ALA A 40 8.06 -23.83 -12.90
CA ALA A 40 8.96 -23.09 -13.77
C ALA A 40 9.62 -24.02 -14.80
N GLU A 41 10.09 -25.21 -14.40
CA GLU A 41 10.68 -26.21 -15.31
C GLU A 41 9.70 -26.69 -16.38
N GLN A 42 8.38 -26.71 -16.08
CA GLN A 42 7.32 -26.97 -17.04
C GLN A 42 7.11 -25.84 -18.08
N GLY A 43 7.92 -24.78 -18.03
CA GLY A 43 7.84 -23.64 -18.95
C GLY A 43 6.81 -22.58 -18.57
N ASN A 44 6.30 -22.58 -17.33
CA ASN A 44 5.35 -21.55 -16.90
C ASN A 44 6.06 -20.22 -16.64
N LEU A 45 5.91 -19.27 -17.57
CA LEU A 45 6.56 -17.97 -17.52
C LEU A 45 6.28 -17.17 -16.24
N ALA A 46 5.09 -17.28 -15.65
CA ALA A 46 4.77 -16.57 -14.41
C ALA A 46 5.65 -17.06 -13.23
N TYR A 47 5.91 -18.37 -13.16
CA TYR A 47 6.74 -18.98 -12.11
C TYR A 47 8.23 -18.71 -12.38
N ILE A 48 8.64 -18.69 -13.65
CA ILE A 48 10.00 -18.30 -14.05
C ILE A 48 10.30 -16.86 -13.62
N HIS A 49 9.40 -15.91 -13.90
CA HIS A 49 9.57 -14.52 -13.46
C HIS A 49 9.59 -14.39 -11.93
N GLU A 50 8.72 -15.10 -11.23
CA GLU A 50 8.71 -15.10 -9.76
C GLU A 50 10.04 -15.65 -9.17
N LEU A 51 10.67 -16.64 -9.81
CA LEU A 51 11.99 -17.12 -9.40
C LEU A 51 13.08 -16.07 -9.64
N ILE A 52 13.07 -15.42 -10.81
CA ILE A 52 13.99 -14.32 -11.14
C ILE A 52 13.85 -13.20 -10.11
N ASP A 53 12.64 -12.72 -9.83
CA ASP A 53 12.37 -11.64 -8.88
C ASP A 53 12.86 -11.97 -7.45
N ARG A 54 12.74 -13.24 -7.03
CA ARG A 54 13.20 -13.71 -5.71
C ARG A 54 14.72 -13.84 -5.61
N LEU A 55 15.39 -14.27 -6.68
CA LEU A 55 16.85 -14.49 -6.68
C LEU A 55 17.61 -13.19 -6.93
N ASP A 56 17.12 -12.35 -7.84
CA ASP A 56 17.74 -11.08 -8.21
C ASP A 56 17.32 -9.92 -7.28
N GLY A 57 16.38 -10.19 -6.36
CA GLY A 57 16.01 -9.29 -5.26
C GLY A 57 15.21 -8.05 -5.67
N LYS A 58 14.71 -8.00 -6.90
CA LYS A 58 13.85 -6.91 -7.39
C LYS A 58 12.55 -7.50 -7.90
N ALA A 59 11.55 -7.53 -7.04
CA ALA A 59 10.17 -7.67 -7.51
C ALA A 59 9.88 -6.51 -8.48
N VAL A 60 9.48 -6.81 -9.71
CA VAL A 60 9.06 -5.78 -10.66
C VAL A 60 7.84 -5.09 -10.06
N GLN A 61 8.02 -3.89 -9.49
CA GLN A 61 6.88 -3.06 -9.13
C GLN A 61 6.25 -2.61 -10.44
N VAL A 62 5.05 -3.08 -10.71
CA VAL A 62 4.20 -2.50 -11.76
C VAL A 62 3.88 -1.08 -11.31
N VAL A 63 4.64 -0.13 -11.83
CA VAL A 63 4.30 1.29 -11.73
C VAL A 63 3.11 1.50 -12.65
N ASP A 64 1.94 1.87 -12.10
CA ASP A 64 0.81 2.40 -12.89
C ASP A 64 1.23 3.78 -13.43
N GLN A 65 2.06 3.78 -14.47
CA GLN A 65 2.49 4.99 -15.15
C GLN A 65 1.37 5.39 -16.12
N ARG A 66 0.52 6.31 -15.65
CA ARG A 66 -0.48 6.93 -16.51
C ARG A 66 0.16 8.06 -17.28
N ASP A 67 0.30 7.89 -18.59
CA ASP A 67 0.75 8.94 -19.51
C ASP A 67 -0.39 9.95 -19.77
N VAL A 68 -0.91 10.56 -18.71
CA VAL A 68 -1.91 11.62 -18.80
C VAL A 68 -1.16 12.95 -18.86
N PRO A 69 -1.33 13.75 -19.93
CA PRO A 69 -0.76 15.09 -20.00
C PRO A 69 -1.19 15.92 -18.79
N ILE A 70 -0.30 16.75 -18.26
CA ILE A 70 -0.54 17.50 -17.01
C ILE A 70 -1.78 18.39 -17.10
N GLU A 71 -2.12 18.85 -18.31
CA GLU A 71 -3.27 19.71 -18.61
C GLU A 71 -4.62 18.98 -18.49
N GLN A 72 -4.60 17.64 -18.46
CA GLN A 72 -5.80 16.81 -18.32
C GLN A 72 -6.03 16.35 -16.87
N LEU A 73 -5.12 16.69 -15.96
CA LEU A 73 -5.27 16.42 -14.53
C LEU A 73 -6.00 17.57 -13.87
N SER A 74 -7.01 17.26 -13.07
CA SER A 74 -7.62 18.27 -12.19
C SER A 74 -6.64 18.68 -11.09
N ASP A 75 -6.80 19.90 -10.56
CA ASP A 75 -6.01 20.39 -9.42
C ASP A 75 -6.03 19.40 -8.25
N ALA A 76 -7.19 18.80 -7.96
CA ALA A 76 -7.33 17.80 -6.90
C ALA A 76 -6.52 16.53 -7.16
N GLU A 77 -6.34 16.14 -8.42
CA GLU A 77 -5.47 15.02 -8.80
C GLU A 77 -4.00 15.38 -8.66
N LEU A 78 -3.62 16.58 -9.12
CA LEU A 78 -2.26 17.10 -8.95
C LEU A 78 -1.87 17.18 -7.47
N TYR A 79 -2.76 17.68 -6.61
CA TYR A 79 -2.52 17.74 -5.17
C TYR A 79 -2.34 16.34 -4.55
N ARG A 80 -3.13 15.35 -4.95
CA ARG A 80 -2.99 13.96 -4.44
C ARG A 80 -1.66 13.33 -4.85
N ILE A 81 -1.19 13.60 -6.07
CA ILE A 81 0.10 13.13 -6.58
C ILE A 81 1.24 13.81 -5.81
N ALA A 82 1.20 15.14 -5.67
CA ALA A 82 2.19 15.91 -4.93
C ALA A 82 2.27 15.50 -3.44
N ALA A 83 1.14 15.14 -2.83
CA ALA A 83 1.08 14.63 -1.45
C ALA A 83 1.54 13.18 -1.29
N SER A 84 2.11 12.55 -2.33
CA SER A 84 2.55 11.15 -2.33
C SER A 84 1.45 10.16 -1.87
N GLY A 85 0.18 10.49 -2.14
CA GLY A 85 -0.96 9.64 -1.77
C GLY A 85 -1.36 9.64 -0.28
N LYS A 86 -0.88 10.58 0.54
CA LYS A 86 -1.36 10.76 1.92
C LYS A 86 -2.07 12.11 2.05
N LEU A 87 -3.40 12.10 1.99
CA LEU A 87 -4.15 13.20 2.60
C LEU A 87 -4.11 12.99 4.11
N ALA A 88 -3.48 13.93 4.79
CA ALA A 88 -3.50 13.99 6.23
C ALA A 88 -4.87 14.54 6.69
N PRO A 89 -5.46 14.00 7.77
CA PRO A 89 -6.84 14.25 8.18
C PRO A 89 -7.14 15.72 8.50
N GLU A 90 -6.13 16.54 8.74
CA GLU A 90 -6.26 17.96 9.05
C GLU A 90 -6.83 18.83 7.92
N MET A 91 -6.79 18.39 6.65
CA MET A 91 -7.34 19.18 5.54
C MET A 91 -8.84 19.00 5.31
N GLU A 92 -9.47 17.97 5.90
CA GLU A 92 -10.92 17.75 5.78
C GLU A 92 -11.72 18.87 6.49
N MET A 93 -11.12 19.49 7.51
CA MET A 93 -11.73 20.54 8.32
C MET A 93 -11.70 21.94 7.67
N LEU A 94 -10.85 22.15 6.65
CA LEU A 94 -10.71 23.44 5.96
C LEU A 94 -11.79 23.66 4.88
N LEU A 95 -12.56 22.62 4.56
CA LEU A 95 -13.55 22.61 3.47
C LEU A 95 -15.00 22.78 3.94
N LEU A 96 -15.27 22.94 5.24
CA LEU A 96 -16.60 23.34 5.68
C LEU A 96 -16.79 24.84 5.39
N PRO A 97 -17.76 25.25 4.55
CA PRO A 97 -18.05 26.66 4.36
C PRO A 97 -18.51 27.27 5.69
N PRO A 98 -18.16 28.53 6.01
CA PRO A 98 -18.55 29.13 7.26
C PRO A 98 -20.07 29.21 7.35
N ALA A 99 -20.61 28.69 8.46
CA ALA A 99 -22.04 28.77 8.76
C ALA A 99 -22.50 30.23 8.71
N LYS A 100 -23.56 30.51 7.93
CA LYS A 100 -24.24 31.81 7.92
C LYS A 100 -24.64 32.18 9.35
N VAL A 101 -23.93 33.13 9.95
CA VAL A 101 -24.34 33.75 11.21
C VAL A 101 -25.57 34.62 10.90
N ARG A 102 -26.73 34.22 11.43
CA ARG A 102 -27.94 35.07 11.43
C ARG A 102 -27.65 36.29 12.29
N SER A 103 -27.76 37.47 11.69
CA SER A 103 -27.69 38.76 12.38
C SER A 103 -28.96 38.95 13.22
N GLU A 104 -28.85 38.75 14.52
CA GLU A 104 -29.81 39.24 15.50
C GLU A 104 -29.16 40.40 16.27
N GLY A 105 -29.82 41.55 16.22
CA GLY A 105 -29.64 42.65 17.18
C GLY A 105 -29.25 44.00 16.58
N SER A 106 -30.19 44.94 16.54
CA SER A 106 -29.96 46.24 17.20
C SER A 106 -31.26 47.04 17.40
N SER A 107 -31.37 47.54 18.65
CA SER A 107 -32.21 48.63 19.19
C SER A 107 -33.65 48.32 19.59
#